data_AF-A0A2L0N4V7-F1
#
_entry.id   AF-A0A2L0N4V7-F1
#
_cell.length_a   1.000
_cell.length_b   1.000
_cell.length_c   1.000
_cell.angle_alpha   90.00
_cell.angle_beta   90.00
_cell.angle_gamma   90.00
#
_symmetry.space_group_name_H-M   'P 1'
#
loop_
_entity.id
_entity.type
_entity.pdbx_description
1 polymer ?
#
loop_
_entity_poly.entity_id
_entity_poly.type
_entity_poly.pdbx_seq_one_letter_code
_entity_poly.pdbx_strand_id
1 'polypeptide(L)'
;MPPHQQRPHQQSPRRQRLSPADRRAQLLAVSARLFAAHPYEDVLMEDVAAEAGVSRALLYRHFPGKQELFAAVYQQAADQLLAGTRFDPADTLVEQLIQGMDTHLDYFVANRNAVLAANRVLAGDPVIQTIMTNELDALRARLLGVLPLADADAREAVSGVLKSWLVFVQVLCVDWLTKETCTRTELRDVCIGAVLGALRPLLATDPAPDWPR
;
A
#
# COMPACT_ATOMS: atom_id res chain seq x y z
N MET A 1 42.99 55.82 17.51
CA MET A 1 41.84 55.20 16.81
C MET A 1 42.20 53.75 16.48
N PRO A 2 41.51 52.75 17.05
CA PRO A 2 41.70 51.37 16.63
C PRO A 2 40.90 51.08 15.35
N PRO A 3 41.38 50.20 14.44
CA PRO A 3 40.73 49.91 13.18
C PRO A 3 39.51 49.00 13.36
N HIS A 4 38.42 49.35 12.69
CA HIS A 4 37.18 48.57 12.61
C HIS A 4 37.44 47.20 11.95
N GLN A 5 37.39 46.13 12.73
CA GLN A 5 37.28 44.77 12.20
C GLN A 5 35.87 44.56 11.65
N GLN A 6 35.77 44.48 10.31
CA GLN A 6 34.57 44.05 9.61
C GLN A 6 34.30 42.57 9.94
N ARG A 7 33.13 42.29 10.53
CA ARG A 7 32.64 40.93 10.73
C ARG A 7 32.25 40.34 9.37
N PRO A 8 32.70 39.14 8.98
CA PRO A 8 32.25 38.50 7.77
C PRO A 8 30.75 38.19 7.89
N HIS A 9 29.97 38.68 6.93
CA HIS A 9 28.57 38.33 6.77
C HIS A 9 28.47 36.83 6.48
N GLN A 10 28.03 36.05 7.47
CA GLN A 10 27.62 34.67 7.27
C GLN A 10 26.41 34.69 6.33
N GLN A 11 26.63 34.31 5.07
CA GLN A 11 25.57 34.08 4.10
C GLN A 11 24.72 32.91 4.61
N SER A 12 23.48 33.19 5.02
CA SER A 12 22.49 32.16 5.28
C SER A 12 22.40 31.24 4.05
N PRO A 13 22.43 29.90 4.21
CA PRO A 13 22.37 29.00 3.07
C PRO A 13 21.08 29.28 2.29
N ARG A 14 21.23 29.68 1.02
CA ARG A 14 20.10 29.86 0.10
C ARG A 14 19.31 28.56 0.08
N ARG A 15 18.12 28.57 0.69
CA ARG A 15 17.16 27.48 0.66
C ARG A 15 16.93 27.13 -0.81
N GLN A 16 17.57 26.07 -1.29
CA GLN A 16 17.57 25.69 -2.69
C GLN A 16 16.11 25.49 -3.12
N ARG A 17 15.69 26.20 -4.18
CA ARG A 17 14.31 26.07 -4.68
C ARG A 17 14.13 24.64 -5.18
N LEU A 18 13.35 23.85 -4.45
CA LEU A 18 12.94 22.50 -4.89
C LEU A 18 12.27 22.58 -6.26
N SER A 19 12.52 21.57 -7.09
CA SER A 19 11.77 21.42 -8.34
C SER A 19 10.29 21.15 -8.05
N PRO A 20 9.37 21.38 -9.02
CA PRO A 20 7.97 21.03 -8.86
C PRO A 20 7.75 19.55 -8.51
N ALA A 21 8.59 18.64 -9.02
CA ALA A 21 8.52 17.21 -8.73
C ALA A 21 8.96 16.90 -7.29
N ASP A 22 10.10 17.45 -6.85
CA ASP A 22 10.57 17.27 -5.47
C ASP A 22 9.58 17.85 -4.46
N ARG A 23 8.93 18.97 -4.82
CA ARG A 23 7.88 19.57 -4.00
C ARG A 23 6.69 18.64 -3.87
N ARG A 24 6.22 18.06 -4.98
CA ARG A 24 5.11 17.11 -4.96
C ARG A 24 5.44 15.88 -4.11
N ALA A 25 6.64 15.32 -4.26
CA ALA A 25 7.10 14.20 -3.46
C ALA A 25 7.16 14.53 -1.96
N GLN A 26 7.64 15.73 -1.60
CA GLN A 26 7.64 16.19 -0.22
C GLN A 26 6.22 16.26 0.37
N LEU A 27 5.27 16.82 -0.38
CA LEU A 27 3.86 16.91 0.05
C LEU A 27 3.29 15.51 0.29
N LEU A 28 3.48 14.58 -0.65
CA LEU A 28 3.01 13.20 -0.48
C LEU A 28 3.65 12.50 0.73
N ALA A 29 4.95 12.69 0.96
CA ALA A 29 5.62 12.09 2.11
C ALA A 29 5.09 12.60 3.45
N VAL A 30 4.79 13.90 3.55
CA VAL A 30 4.16 14.50 4.74
C VAL A 30 2.74 13.97 4.92
N SER A 31 1.94 13.99 3.85
CA SER A 31 0.55 13.52 3.89
C SER A 31 0.43 12.04 4.21
N ALA A 32 1.32 11.19 3.70
CA ALA A 32 1.35 9.77 4.02
C ALA A 32 1.53 9.54 5.53
N ARG A 33 2.46 10.27 6.17
CA ARG A 33 2.64 10.18 7.63
C ARG A 33 1.40 10.62 8.40
N LEU A 34 0.79 11.74 7.99
CA LEU A 34 -0.41 12.27 8.64
C LEU A 34 -1.61 11.31 8.52
N PHE A 35 -1.87 10.77 7.33
CA PHE A 35 -2.96 9.80 7.12
C PHE A 35 -2.69 8.43 7.76
N ALA A 36 -1.42 8.06 8.01
CA ALA A 36 -1.10 6.88 8.80
C ALA A 36 -1.36 7.13 10.29
N ALA A 37 -0.97 8.30 10.81
CA ALA A 37 -1.03 8.64 12.23
C ALA A 37 -2.43 9.02 12.73
N HIS A 38 -3.29 9.58 11.88
CA HIS A 38 -4.58 10.15 12.28
C HIS A 38 -5.74 9.64 11.42
N PRO A 39 -6.97 9.53 11.98
CA PRO A 39 -8.18 9.26 11.21
C PRO A 39 -8.32 10.23 10.03
N TYR A 40 -8.94 9.76 8.94
CA TYR A 40 -9.03 10.54 7.71
C TYR A 40 -9.62 11.91 7.97
N GLU A 41 -10.76 12.00 8.64
CA GLU A 41 -11.49 13.22 9.01
C GLU A 41 -10.63 14.25 9.74
N ASP A 42 -9.71 13.82 10.59
CA ASP A 42 -8.87 14.67 11.44
C ASP A 42 -7.70 15.32 10.68
N VAL A 43 -7.30 14.78 9.53
CA VAL A 43 -6.19 15.35 8.75
C VAL A 43 -6.66 16.58 7.96
N LEU A 44 -6.24 17.78 8.33
CA LEU A 44 -6.59 19.00 7.59
C LEU A 44 -5.54 19.34 6.53
N MET A 45 -5.99 19.94 5.42
CA MET A 45 -5.08 20.48 4.40
C MET A 45 -4.13 21.55 4.97
N GLU A 46 -4.57 22.25 6.01
CA GLU A 46 -3.77 23.28 6.69
C GLU A 46 -2.61 22.67 7.47
N ASP A 47 -2.83 21.52 8.13
CA ASP A 47 -1.80 20.79 8.87
C ASP A 47 -0.74 20.23 7.92
N VAL A 48 -1.17 19.68 6.78
CA VAL A 48 -0.27 19.21 5.72
C VAL A 48 0.62 20.36 5.23
N ALA A 49 0.04 21.53 4.95
CA ALA A 49 0.81 22.69 4.48
C ALA A 49 1.80 23.18 5.54
N ALA A 50 1.37 23.25 6.80
CA ALA A 50 2.20 23.65 7.93
C ALA A 50 3.38 22.69 8.13
N GLU A 51 3.13 21.38 8.20
CA GLU A 51 4.17 20.37 8.39
C GLU A 51 5.15 20.29 7.19
N ALA A 52 4.64 20.48 5.97
CA ALA A 52 5.50 20.56 4.79
C ALA A 52 6.29 21.88 4.66
N GLY A 53 5.97 22.88 5.49
CA GLY A 53 6.59 24.20 5.46
C GLY A 53 6.27 24.97 4.17
N VAL A 54 5.05 24.84 3.66
CA VAL A 54 4.56 25.51 2.44
C VAL A 54 3.33 26.37 2.71
N SER A 55 3.01 27.29 1.79
CA SER A 55 1.74 28.01 1.86
C SER A 55 0.56 27.12 1.45
N ARG A 56 -0.62 27.39 2.00
CA ARG A 56 -1.88 26.74 1.59
C ARG A 56 -2.10 26.85 0.08
N ALA A 57 -1.91 28.03 -0.50
CA ALA A 57 -2.03 28.26 -1.93
C ALA A 57 -1.11 27.34 -2.77
N LEU A 58 0.10 27.05 -2.28
CA LEU A 58 1.01 26.12 -2.97
C LEU A 58 0.50 24.68 -2.88
N LEU A 59 0.03 24.23 -1.72
CA LEU A 59 -0.56 22.91 -1.56
C LEU A 59 -1.76 22.72 -2.50
N TYR A 60 -2.71 23.66 -2.49
CA TYR A 60 -3.90 23.62 -3.35
C TYR A 60 -3.58 23.67 -4.85
N ARG A 61 -2.43 24.24 -5.25
CA ARG A 61 -1.96 24.19 -6.64
C ARG A 61 -1.55 22.78 -7.07
N HIS A 62 -1.06 21.96 -6.14
CA HIS A 62 -0.66 20.58 -6.42
C HIS A 62 -1.82 19.59 -6.23
N PHE A 63 -2.65 19.81 -5.21
CA PHE A 63 -3.75 18.95 -4.83
C PHE A 63 -4.99 19.80 -4.54
N PRO A 64 -5.98 19.82 -5.44
CA PRO A 64 -7.18 20.67 -5.32
C PRO A 64 -7.98 20.43 -4.03
N GLY A 65 -7.88 19.23 -3.46
CA GLY A 65 -8.55 18.84 -2.24
C GLY A 65 -7.88 17.67 -1.53
N LYS A 66 -8.46 17.34 -0.37
CA LYS A 66 -8.00 16.28 0.52
C LYS A 66 -8.18 14.89 -0.10
N GLN A 67 -9.24 14.68 -0.87
CA GLN A 67 -9.50 13.41 -1.56
C GLN A 67 -8.44 13.15 -2.65
N GLU A 68 -8.11 14.16 -3.46
CA GLU A 68 -7.09 14.04 -4.50
C GLU A 68 -5.69 13.84 -3.90
N LEU A 69 -5.40 14.52 -2.79
CA LEU A 69 -4.17 14.31 -2.02
C LEU A 69 -4.10 12.88 -1.47
N PHE A 70 -5.17 12.40 -0.85
CA PHE A 70 -5.27 11.05 -0.31
C PHE A 70 -5.12 10.00 -1.39
N ALA A 71 -5.82 10.14 -2.52
CA ALA A 71 -5.71 9.21 -3.65
C ALA A 71 -4.28 9.12 -4.19
N ALA A 72 -3.55 10.25 -4.25
CA ALA A 72 -2.15 10.26 -4.66
C ALA A 72 -1.22 9.60 -3.65
N VAL A 73 -1.48 9.76 -2.35
CA VAL A 73 -0.77 9.04 -1.27
C VAL A 73 -1.05 7.54 -1.38
N TYR A 74 -2.31 7.15 -1.56
CA TYR A 74 -2.75 5.78 -1.63
C TYR A 74 -2.17 5.06 -2.86
N GLN A 75 -2.16 5.72 -4.04
CA GLN A 75 -1.48 5.21 -5.23
C GLN A 75 0.01 4.97 -4.99
N GLN A 76 0.72 5.94 -4.40
CA GLN A 76 2.14 5.78 -4.10
C GLN A 76 2.38 4.59 -3.16
N ALA A 77 1.50 4.37 -2.19
CA ALA A 77 1.62 3.26 -1.27
C ALA A 77 1.31 1.90 -1.93
N ALA A 78 0.29 1.83 -2.80
CA ALA A 78 0.00 0.64 -3.60
C ALA A 78 1.20 0.27 -4.49
N ASP A 79 1.82 1.26 -5.14
CA ASP A 79 3.03 1.05 -5.95
C ASP A 79 4.21 0.52 -5.11
N GLN A 80 4.39 1.06 -3.90
CA GLN A 80 5.42 0.60 -2.96
C GLN A 80 5.17 -0.82 -2.46
N LEU A 81 3.93 -1.16 -2.13
CA LEU A 81 3.56 -2.50 -1.67
C LEU A 81 3.74 -3.54 -2.78
N LEU A 82 3.34 -3.20 -4.00
CA LEU A 82 3.62 -3.99 -5.20
C LEU A 82 5.13 -4.16 -5.41
N ALA A 83 5.93 -3.10 -5.29
CA ALA A 83 7.38 -3.19 -5.46
C ALA A 83 8.06 -4.03 -4.36
N GLY A 84 7.53 -3.99 -3.13
CA GLY A 84 8.04 -4.75 -1.98
C GLY A 84 7.66 -6.23 -1.99
N THR A 85 6.60 -6.62 -2.70
CA THR A 85 6.18 -8.02 -2.80
C THR A 85 7.07 -8.78 -3.80
N ARG A 86 8.00 -9.57 -3.26
CA ARG A 86 8.92 -10.42 -4.02
C ARG A 86 8.23 -11.71 -4.46
N PHE A 87 8.40 -12.05 -5.73
CA PHE A 87 8.05 -13.36 -6.29
C PHE A 87 9.33 -13.92 -6.90
N ASP A 88 9.93 -14.89 -6.22
CA ASP A 88 11.13 -15.58 -6.68
C ASP A 88 10.76 -17.01 -7.11
N PRO A 89 10.97 -17.38 -8.38
CA PRO A 89 10.73 -18.74 -8.85
C PRO A 89 11.48 -19.84 -8.08
N ALA A 90 12.52 -19.50 -7.32
CA ALA A 90 13.23 -20.42 -6.44
C ALA A 90 12.48 -20.75 -5.13
N ASP A 91 11.56 -19.88 -4.70
CA ASP A 91 10.76 -20.07 -3.50
C ASP A 91 9.52 -20.93 -3.81
N THR A 92 9.08 -21.76 -2.87
CA THR A 92 7.82 -22.50 -2.98
C THR A 92 6.62 -21.55 -2.97
N LEU A 93 5.46 -22.00 -3.48
CA LEU A 93 4.23 -21.19 -3.43
C LEU A 93 3.91 -20.73 -2.00
N VAL A 94 4.07 -21.63 -1.03
CA VAL A 94 3.80 -21.35 0.39
C VAL A 94 4.73 -20.27 0.92
N GLU A 95 6.04 -20.36 0.67
CA GLU A 95 7.01 -19.35 1.12
C GLU A 95 6.69 -17.97 0.55
N GLN A 96 6.36 -17.88 -0.74
CA GLN A 96 5.97 -16.61 -1.35
C GLN A 96 4.65 -16.07 -0.79
N LEU A 97 3.67 -16.93 -0.52
CA LEU A 97 2.42 -16.54 0.13
C LEU A 97 2.66 -16.02 1.56
N ILE A 98 3.54 -16.68 2.33
CA ILE A 98 3.94 -16.20 3.67
C ILE A 98 4.61 -14.83 3.57
N GLN A 99 5.63 -14.67 2.73
CA GLN A 99 6.36 -13.41 2.57
C GLN A 99 5.44 -12.27 2.09
N GLY A 100 4.57 -12.56 1.11
CA GLY A 100 3.61 -11.59 0.58
C GLY A 100 2.58 -11.17 1.63
N MET A 101 2.01 -12.15 2.35
CA MET A 101 1.07 -11.86 3.43
C MET A 101 1.72 -11.09 4.59
N ASP A 102 2.96 -11.43 4.96
CA ASP A 102 3.67 -10.72 6.02
C ASP A 102 3.93 -9.25 5.62
N THR A 103 4.38 -9.01 4.38
CA THR A 103 4.58 -7.66 3.84
C THR A 103 3.26 -6.86 3.82
N HIS A 104 2.17 -7.50 3.39
CA HIS A 104 0.85 -6.89 3.34
C HIS A 104 0.34 -6.51 4.75
N LEU A 105 0.42 -7.44 5.70
CA LEU A 105 -0.02 -7.22 7.07
C LEU A 105 0.81 -6.14 7.78
N ASP A 106 2.12 -6.12 7.57
CA ASP A 106 3.00 -5.09 8.15
C ASP A 106 2.64 -3.69 7.64
N TYR A 107 2.36 -3.57 6.33
CA TYR A 107 1.87 -2.32 5.75
C TYR A 107 0.50 -1.92 6.35
N PHE A 108 -0.44 -2.87 6.43
CA PHE A 108 -1.80 -2.62 6.94
C PHE A 108 -1.80 -2.15 8.39
N VAL A 109 -0.96 -2.76 9.24
CA VAL A 109 -0.81 -2.36 10.65
C VAL A 109 -0.17 -0.98 10.74
N ALA A 110 0.93 -0.75 10.02
CA ALA A 110 1.66 0.53 10.06
C ALA A 110 0.84 1.72 9.52
N ASN A 111 -0.14 1.45 8.64
CA ASN A 111 -0.95 2.47 7.96
C ASN A 111 -2.45 2.29 8.24
N ARG A 112 -2.81 1.78 9.42
CA ARG A 112 -4.19 1.45 9.82
C ARG A 112 -5.22 2.50 9.43
N ASN A 113 -4.97 3.77 9.77
CA ASN A 113 -5.93 4.85 9.50
C ASN A 113 -6.13 5.08 7.99
N ALA A 114 -5.05 5.08 7.20
CA ALA A 114 -5.13 5.21 5.75
C ALA A 114 -5.86 4.02 5.11
N VAL A 115 -5.58 2.80 5.56
CA VAL A 115 -6.28 1.58 5.07
C VAL A 115 -7.77 1.65 5.39
N LEU A 116 -8.14 1.99 6.62
CA LEU A 116 -9.55 2.14 7.02
C LEU A 116 -10.24 3.27 6.25
N ALA A 117 -9.55 4.38 5.99
CA ALA A 117 -10.06 5.48 5.19
C ALA A 117 -10.40 5.03 3.77
N ALA A 118 -9.47 4.37 3.07
CA ALA A 118 -9.68 3.88 1.71
C ALA A 118 -10.83 2.87 1.62
N ASN A 119 -10.95 1.98 2.62
CA ASN A 119 -11.89 0.86 2.58
C ASN A 119 -13.26 1.15 3.22
N ARG A 120 -13.43 2.24 3.96
CA ARG A 120 -14.69 2.58 4.63
C ARG A 120 -15.19 3.97 4.27
N VAL A 121 -14.35 4.99 4.47
CA VAL A 121 -14.75 6.39 4.25
C VAL A 121 -14.83 6.71 2.76
N LEU A 122 -13.84 6.23 1.99
CA LEU A 122 -13.69 6.46 0.57
C LEU A 122 -13.99 5.21 -0.27
N ALA A 123 -14.71 4.23 0.30
CA ALA A 123 -15.02 2.97 -0.38
C ALA A 123 -15.80 3.17 -1.70
N GLY A 124 -16.58 4.26 -1.79
CA GLY A 124 -17.33 4.63 -2.99
C GLY A 124 -16.60 5.57 -3.95
N ASP A 125 -15.37 5.99 -3.63
CA ASP A 125 -14.60 6.89 -4.48
C ASP A 125 -14.05 6.13 -5.71
N PRO A 126 -14.34 6.57 -6.95
CA PRO A 126 -13.97 5.83 -8.15
C PRO A 126 -12.46 5.79 -8.40
N VAL A 127 -11.71 6.80 -7.94
CA VAL A 127 -10.25 6.82 -8.07
C VAL A 127 -9.65 5.79 -7.12
N ILE A 128 -10.10 5.76 -5.86
CA ILE A 128 -9.66 4.76 -4.89
C ILE A 128 -10.00 3.33 -5.36
N GLN A 129 -11.22 3.11 -5.84
CA GLN A 129 -11.62 1.80 -6.40
C GLN A 129 -10.74 1.37 -7.58
N THR A 130 -10.38 2.31 -8.46
CA THR A 130 -9.49 2.03 -9.60
C THR A 130 -8.09 1.64 -9.12
N ILE A 131 -7.52 2.36 -8.14
CA ILE A 131 -6.21 2.05 -7.57
C ILE A 131 -6.21 0.62 -6.99
N MET A 132 -7.20 0.31 -6.15
CA MET A 132 -7.34 -1.01 -5.53
C MET A 132 -7.52 -2.11 -6.56
N THR A 133 -8.36 -1.89 -7.59
CA THR A 133 -8.59 -2.87 -8.65
C THR A 133 -7.30 -3.18 -9.40
N ASN A 134 -6.54 -2.14 -9.78
CA ASN A 134 -5.28 -2.27 -10.49
C ASN A 134 -4.21 -2.99 -9.64
N GLU A 135 -4.15 -2.69 -8.35
CA GLU A 135 -3.24 -3.34 -7.41
C GLU A 135 -3.52 -4.85 -7.33
N LEU A 136 -4.78 -5.23 -7.09
CA LEU A 136 -5.17 -6.64 -7.02
C LEU A 136 -4.95 -7.35 -8.36
N ASP A 137 -5.17 -6.67 -9.50
CA ASP A 137 -4.91 -7.24 -10.82
C ASP A 137 -3.42 -7.48 -11.07
N ALA A 138 -2.55 -6.57 -10.62
CA ALA A 138 -1.11 -6.74 -10.70
C ALA A 138 -0.62 -7.90 -9.82
N LEU A 139 -1.12 -8.02 -8.59
CA LEU A 139 -0.80 -9.15 -7.69
C LEU A 139 -1.25 -10.48 -8.29
N ARG A 140 -2.48 -10.54 -8.83
CA ARG A 140 -3.01 -11.72 -9.52
C ARG A 140 -2.12 -12.12 -10.69
N ALA A 141 -1.72 -11.18 -11.54
CA ALA A 141 -0.87 -11.46 -12.70
C ALA A 141 0.48 -12.06 -12.29
N ARG A 142 1.07 -11.56 -11.19
CA ARG A 142 2.33 -12.11 -10.66
C ARG A 142 2.16 -13.52 -10.09
N LEU A 143 1.12 -13.76 -9.30
CA LEU A 143 0.81 -15.10 -8.77
C LEU A 143 0.55 -16.12 -9.87
N LEU A 144 -0.16 -15.74 -10.93
CA LEU A 144 -0.36 -16.57 -12.12
C LEU A 144 0.95 -16.87 -12.88
N GLY A 145 1.94 -15.98 -12.80
CA GLY A 145 3.25 -16.17 -13.40
C GLY A 145 4.10 -17.23 -12.70
N VAL A 146 3.86 -17.47 -11.41
CA VAL A 146 4.59 -18.48 -10.62
C VAL A 146 4.03 -19.88 -10.87
N LEU A 147 2.72 -20.01 -11.03
CA LEU A 147 2.08 -21.32 -11.15
C LEU A 147 2.36 -21.95 -12.53
N PRO A 148 2.78 -23.23 -12.60
CA PRO A 148 3.11 -23.91 -13.86
C PRO A 148 1.84 -24.37 -14.61
N LEU A 149 1.02 -23.40 -15.05
CA LEU A 149 -0.26 -23.65 -15.73
C LEU A 149 -0.07 -23.63 -17.25
N ALA A 150 -0.03 -24.80 -17.88
CA ALA A 150 0.05 -24.94 -19.34
C ALA A 150 -1.32 -24.91 -20.03
N ASP A 151 -2.38 -25.33 -19.32
CA ASP A 151 -3.75 -25.38 -19.83
C ASP A 151 -4.47 -24.03 -19.67
N ALA A 152 -5.17 -23.59 -20.70
CA ALA A 152 -5.82 -22.27 -20.73
C ALA A 152 -7.04 -22.21 -19.81
N ASP A 153 -7.84 -23.28 -19.77
CA ASP A 153 -9.06 -23.35 -18.95
C ASP A 153 -8.69 -23.39 -17.46
N ALA A 154 -7.70 -24.19 -17.08
CA ALA A 154 -7.14 -24.20 -15.73
C ALA A 154 -6.56 -22.84 -15.35
N ARG A 155 -5.88 -22.15 -16.28
CA ARG A 155 -5.33 -20.80 -16.05
C ARG A 155 -6.43 -19.77 -15.79
N GLU A 156 -7.52 -19.83 -16.53
CA GLU A 156 -8.69 -18.96 -16.32
C GLU A 156 -9.37 -19.24 -14.98
N ALA A 157 -9.60 -20.51 -14.65
CA ALA A 157 -10.20 -20.91 -13.38
C ALA A 157 -9.34 -20.45 -12.18
N VAL A 158 -8.03 -20.68 -12.24
CA VAL A 158 -7.08 -20.23 -11.21
C VAL A 158 -7.04 -18.70 -11.12
N SER A 159 -7.08 -17.99 -12.25
CA SER A 159 -7.15 -16.52 -12.27
C SER A 159 -8.38 -15.99 -11.52
N GLY A 160 -9.53 -16.62 -11.72
CA GLY A 160 -10.77 -16.31 -10.99
C GLY A 160 -10.61 -16.53 -9.48
N VAL A 161 -10.10 -17.71 -9.07
CA VAL A 161 -9.85 -18.04 -7.66
C VAL A 161 -8.90 -17.03 -7.01
N LEU A 162 -7.79 -16.68 -7.67
CA LEU A 162 -6.83 -15.71 -7.15
C LEU A 162 -7.45 -14.31 -6.99
N LYS A 163 -8.26 -13.85 -7.96
CA LYS A 163 -8.96 -12.55 -7.83
C LYS A 163 -9.89 -12.56 -6.62
N SER A 164 -10.72 -13.60 -6.47
CA SER A 164 -11.64 -13.74 -5.35
C SER A 164 -10.91 -13.82 -4.01
N TRP A 165 -9.81 -14.56 -3.96
CA TRP A 165 -8.97 -14.66 -2.76
C TRP A 165 -8.33 -13.32 -2.37
N LEU A 166 -7.80 -12.56 -3.32
CA LEU A 166 -7.22 -11.23 -3.04
C LEU A 166 -8.27 -10.26 -2.44
N VAL A 167 -9.51 -10.30 -2.94
CA VAL A 167 -10.62 -9.52 -2.36
C VAL A 167 -10.97 -10.04 -0.95
N PHE A 168 -11.01 -11.36 -0.75
CA PHE A 168 -11.22 -11.96 0.57
C PHE A 168 -10.16 -11.51 1.58
N VAL A 169 -8.87 -11.56 1.21
CA VAL A 169 -7.76 -11.11 2.06
C VAL A 169 -7.95 -9.65 2.47
N GLN A 170 -8.24 -8.79 1.50
CA GLN A 170 -8.43 -7.36 1.75
C GLN A 170 -9.59 -7.11 2.74
N VAL A 171 -10.75 -7.73 2.51
CA VAL A 171 -11.92 -7.58 3.40
C VAL A 171 -11.62 -8.09 4.80
N LEU A 172 -11.01 -9.28 4.90
CA LEU A 172 -10.70 -9.90 6.19
C LEU A 172 -9.66 -9.08 6.98
N CYS A 173 -8.61 -8.58 6.33
CA CYS A 173 -7.60 -7.74 6.97
C CYS A 173 -8.19 -6.40 7.45
N VAL A 174 -9.07 -5.79 6.65
CA VAL A 174 -9.76 -4.54 7.05
C VAL A 174 -10.69 -4.75 8.25
N ASP A 175 -11.40 -5.87 8.34
CA ASP A 175 -12.20 -6.19 9.54
C ASP A 175 -11.32 -6.45 10.77
N TRP A 176 -10.23 -7.21 10.57
CA TRP A 176 -9.26 -7.50 11.62
C TRP A 176 -8.61 -6.23 12.19
N LEU A 177 -8.26 -5.26 11.34
CA LEU A 177 -7.80 -3.91 11.75
C LEU A 177 -8.82 -3.10 12.56
N THR A 178 -9.97 -3.66 12.95
CA THR A 178 -10.93 -2.98 13.83
C THR A 178 -11.21 -3.78 15.08
N LYS A 179 -11.33 -5.10 14.95
CA LYS A 179 -11.78 -5.97 16.03
C LYS A 179 -10.67 -6.84 16.63
N GLU A 180 -9.58 -7.08 15.89
CA GLU A 180 -8.44 -7.91 16.32
C GLU A 180 -8.89 -9.27 16.91
N THR A 181 -9.81 -9.94 16.21
CA THR A 181 -10.46 -11.17 16.69
C THR A 181 -9.55 -12.39 16.78
N CYS A 182 -8.38 -12.35 16.13
CA CYS A 182 -7.35 -13.39 16.15
C CYS A 182 -5.96 -12.75 16.12
N THR A 183 -4.92 -13.56 16.32
CA THR A 183 -3.53 -13.12 16.16
C THR A 183 -3.17 -12.86 14.69
N ARG A 184 -2.15 -12.03 14.46
CA ARG A 184 -1.61 -11.78 13.11
C ARG A 184 -1.22 -13.08 12.39
N THR A 185 -0.64 -14.04 13.12
CA THR A 185 -0.26 -15.34 12.58
C THR A 185 -1.48 -16.17 12.18
N GLU A 186 -2.50 -16.24 13.02
CA GLU A 186 -3.75 -16.94 12.68
C GLU A 186 -4.44 -16.31 11.47
N LEU A 187 -4.48 -14.97 11.38
CA LEU A 187 -5.02 -14.28 10.20
C LEU A 187 -4.26 -14.65 8.92
N ARG A 188 -2.93 -14.63 8.96
CA ARG A 188 -2.08 -15.04 7.83
C ARG A 188 -2.38 -16.48 7.43
N ASP A 189 -2.39 -17.39 8.39
CA ASP A 189 -2.54 -18.83 8.13
C ASP A 189 -3.95 -19.14 7.59
N VAL A 190 -4.99 -18.42 8.02
CA VAL A 190 -6.34 -18.48 7.43
C VAL A 190 -6.33 -18.02 5.97
N CYS A 191 -5.68 -16.88 5.67
CA CYS A 191 -5.57 -16.39 4.30
C CYS A 191 -4.84 -17.39 3.38
N ILE A 192 -3.74 -17.98 3.85
CA ILE A 192 -2.97 -18.97 3.08
C ILE A 192 -3.75 -20.28 2.91
N GLY A 193 -4.35 -20.78 3.98
CA GLY A 193 -5.18 -21.98 3.94
C GLY A 193 -6.35 -21.85 2.96
N ALA A 194 -7.00 -20.68 2.91
CA ALA A 194 -8.10 -20.40 1.99
C ALA A 194 -7.69 -20.52 0.51
N VAL A 195 -6.55 -19.93 0.11
CA VAL A 195 -6.10 -20.03 -1.29
C VAL A 195 -5.62 -21.42 -1.64
N LEU A 196 -4.86 -22.08 -0.76
CA LEU A 196 -4.38 -23.44 -1.02
C LEU A 196 -5.55 -24.43 -1.15
N GLY A 197 -6.55 -24.32 -0.27
CA GLY A 197 -7.77 -25.10 -0.34
C GLY A 197 -8.55 -24.87 -1.64
N ALA A 198 -8.65 -23.62 -2.10
CA ALA A 198 -9.35 -23.28 -3.34
C ALA A 198 -8.59 -23.67 -4.62
N LEU A 199 -7.26 -23.70 -4.59
CA LEU A 199 -6.42 -24.06 -5.74
C LEU A 199 -6.28 -25.57 -5.92
N ARG A 200 -6.24 -26.36 -4.84
CA ARG A 200 -6.02 -27.82 -4.89
C ARG A 200 -6.90 -28.57 -5.91
N PRO A 201 -8.22 -28.31 -6.03
CA PRO A 201 -9.06 -29.00 -7.01
C PRO A 201 -8.75 -28.65 -8.47
N LEU A 202 -8.05 -27.53 -8.71
CA LEU A 202 -7.76 -26.99 -10.04
C LEU A 202 -6.35 -27.33 -10.53
N LEU A 203 -5.50 -27.88 -9.67
CA LEU A 203 -4.11 -28.17 -9.96
C LEU A 203 -3.88 -29.69 -10.06
N ALA A 204 -3.06 -30.10 -11.02
CA ALA A 204 -2.69 -31.51 -11.21
C ALA A 204 -1.83 -32.06 -10.04
N THR A 205 -1.08 -31.18 -9.39
CA THR A 205 -0.21 -31.50 -8.25
C THR A 205 -0.56 -30.59 -7.09
N ASP A 206 -0.60 -31.13 -5.86
CA ASP A 206 -0.82 -30.34 -4.65
C ASP A 206 0.32 -29.31 -4.51
N PRO A 207 0.03 -27.99 -4.54
CA PRO A 207 1.07 -26.97 -4.46
C PRO A 207 1.67 -26.84 -3.05
N ALA A 208 1.07 -27.50 -2.04
CA ALA A 208 1.47 -27.40 -0.65
C ALA A 208 1.16 -28.70 0.12
N PRO A 209 1.90 -29.79 -0.14
CA PRO A 209 1.64 -31.10 0.48
C PRO A 209 1.87 -31.09 1.99
N ASP A 210 2.78 -30.26 2.47
CA ASP A 210 3.16 -30.15 3.89
C ASP A 210 2.31 -29.13 4.67
N TRP A 211 1.41 -28.39 3.99
CA TRP A 211 0.57 -27.39 4.64
C TRP A 211 -0.63 -28.07 5.35
N PRO A 212 -0.91 -27.74 6.63
CA PRO A 212 -2.02 -28.32 7.38
C PRO A 212 -3.35 -28.18 6.61
N ARG A 213 -4.14 -29.26 6.61
CA ARG A 213 -5.46 -29.28 5.95
C ARG A 213 -6.56 -28.79 6.87
#